data_AF-A0A2C6MFA1-F1
#
_entry.id   AF-A0A2C6MFA1-F1
#
_cell.length_a   1.000
_cell.length_b   1.000
_cell.length_c   1.000
_cell.angle_alpha   90.00
_cell.angle_beta   90.00
_cell.angle_gamma   90.00
#
_symmetry.space_group_name_H-M   'P 1'
#
loop_
_entity.id
_entity.type
_entity.pdbx_description
1 polymer ?
#
loop_
_entity_poly.entity_id
_entity_poly.type
_entity_poly.pdbx_seq_one_letter_code
_entity_poly.pdbx_strand_id
1 'polypeptide(L)'
;MAALIFTVFAILGFKISTRKILLYAFELSLIIWLIRIFTVPGLHTLAALLGLVLIIYRQGKVTLGTSFYVSISVIFVLICAETFVHFTYEKLFGNVSSEDTFLWVMLGWPQIIIMVCLAFIIQKYIRPTFLANCNKKDCL
;
A
#
# COMPACT_ATOMS: atom_id res chain seq x y z
N MET A 1 -6.18 -2.61 1.96
CA MET A 1 -6.34 -1.31 1.26
C MET A 1 -6.01 -0.10 2.13
N ALA A 2 -6.60 0.08 3.32
CA ALA A 2 -6.34 1.25 4.17
C ALA A 2 -4.84 1.45 4.50
N ALA A 3 -4.12 0.38 4.82
CA ALA A 3 -2.69 0.43 5.08
C ALA A 3 -1.89 0.97 3.88
N LEU A 4 -2.19 0.52 2.66
CA LEU A 4 -1.53 1.01 1.43
C LEU A 4 -1.72 2.51 1.25
N ILE A 5 -2.98 2.98 1.38
CA ILE A 5 -3.32 4.40 1.25
C ILE A 5 -2.57 5.21 2.31
N PHE A 6 -2.53 4.72 3.55
CA PHE A 6 -1.78 5.37 4.62
C PHE A 6 -0.26 5.44 4.31
N THR A 7 0.35 4.34 3.87
CA THR A 7 1.78 4.30 3.52
C THR A 7 2.12 5.23 2.36
N VAL A 8 1.29 5.27 1.33
CA VAL A 8 1.43 6.20 0.20
C VAL A 8 1.42 7.66 0.67
N PHE A 9 0.43 8.03 1.49
CA PHE A 9 0.35 9.41 1.98
C PHE A 9 1.45 9.73 2.99
N ALA A 10 1.98 8.74 3.72
CA ALA A 10 3.15 8.91 4.56
C ALA A 10 4.42 9.20 3.74
N ILE A 11 4.63 8.50 2.61
CA ILE A 11 5.74 8.73 1.69
C ILE A 11 5.70 10.13 1.08
N LEU A 12 4.54 10.51 0.54
CA LEU A 12 4.31 11.87 0.02
C LEU A 12 4.31 12.92 1.15
N GLY A 13 4.05 12.44 2.37
CA GLY A 13 3.95 13.18 3.59
C GLY A 13 2.83 14.22 3.60
N PHE A 14 1.72 13.86 2.99
CA PHE A 14 0.45 14.56 3.17
C PHE A 14 -0.29 13.99 4.37
N LYS A 15 -0.85 14.88 5.19
CA LYS A 15 -1.72 14.48 6.29
C LYS A 15 -3.14 14.32 5.79
N ILE A 16 -3.54 13.08 5.50
CA ILE A 16 -4.92 12.73 5.16
C ILE A 16 -5.70 12.37 6.43
N SER A 17 -6.96 12.78 6.53
CA SER A 17 -7.84 12.41 7.64
C SER A 17 -8.18 10.91 7.58
N THR A 18 -8.24 10.24 8.72
CA THR A 18 -8.61 8.81 8.83
C THR A 18 -9.93 8.48 8.14
N ARG A 19 -10.93 9.38 8.22
CA ARG A 19 -12.22 9.21 7.53
C ARG A 19 -12.06 9.08 6.01
N LYS A 20 -11.20 9.88 5.39
CA LYS A 20 -10.91 9.81 3.96
C LYS A 20 -10.13 8.54 3.60
N ILE A 21 -9.18 8.12 4.44
CA ILE A 21 -8.47 6.84 4.24
C ILE A 21 -9.47 5.69 4.19
N LEU A 22 -10.40 5.63 5.16
CA LEU A 22 -11.40 4.57 5.22
C LEU A 22 -12.35 4.60 4.03
N LEU A 23 -12.80 5.79 3.61
CA LEU A 23 -13.64 5.95 2.43
C LEU A 23 -12.96 5.43 1.16
N TYR A 24 -11.73 5.89 0.88
CA TYR A 24 -11.00 5.44 -0.30
C TYR A 24 -10.62 3.97 -0.22
N ALA A 25 -10.32 3.46 0.98
CA ALA A 25 -10.06 2.03 1.17
C ALA A 25 -11.30 1.20 0.84
N PHE A 26 -12.49 1.66 1.24
CA PHE A 26 -13.76 1.02 0.93
C PHE A 26 -14.03 1.04 -0.58
N GLU A 27 -13.92 2.22 -1.22
CA GLU A 27 -14.10 2.36 -2.68
C GLU A 27 -13.15 1.44 -3.46
N LEU A 28 -11.86 1.43 -3.12
CA LEU A 28 -10.87 0.59 -3.80
C LEU A 28 -11.16 -0.90 -3.59
N SER A 29 -11.54 -1.29 -2.37
CA SER A 29 -11.85 -2.69 -2.05
C SER A 29 -13.08 -3.17 -2.83
N LEU A 30 -14.10 -2.32 -2.96
CA LEU A 30 -15.30 -2.62 -3.75
C LEU A 30 -14.98 -2.80 -5.23
N ILE A 31 -14.18 -1.89 -5.81
CA ILE A 31 -13.74 -1.98 -7.20
C ILE A 31 -12.95 -3.27 -7.45
N ILE A 32 -12.00 -3.59 -6.57
CA ILE A 32 -11.19 -4.80 -6.66
C ILE A 32 -12.06 -6.05 -6.56
N TRP A 33 -13.03 -6.06 -5.64
CA TRP A 33 -13.97 -7.17 -5.48
C TRP A 33 -14.80 -7.38 -6.75
N LEU A 34 -15.34 -6.31 -7.34
CA LEU A 34 -16.08 -6.39 -8.61
C LEU A 34 -15.19 -6.91 -9.75
N ILE A 35 -13.94 -6.45 -9.83
CA ILE A 35 -13.01 -6.86 -10.89
C ILE A 35 -12.59 -8.32 -10.76
N ARG A 36 -12.50 -8.85 -9.53
CA ARG A 36 -12.19 -10.27 -9.30
C ARG A 36 -13.23 -11.22 -9.89
N ILE A 37 -14.46 -10.76 -10.14
CA ILE A 37 -15.52 -11.55 -10.79
C ILE A 37 -15.11 -11.96 -12.22
N PHE A 38 -14.32 -11.13 -12.91
CA PHE A 38 -13.95 -11.39 -14.30
C PHE A 38 -12.87 -12.47 -14.50
N THR A 39 -12.34 -13.07 -13.43
CA THR A 39 -11.34 -14.17 -13.44
C THR A 39 -10.07 -13.92 -14.27
N VAL A 40 -9.79 -12.67 -14.67
CA VAL A 40 -8.57 -12.31 -15.39
C VAL A 40 -7.40 -12.20 -14.39
N PRO A 41 -6.33 -13.01 -14.54
CA PRO A 41 -5.19 -12.98 -13.63
C PRO A 41 -4.52 -11.60 -13.64
N GLY A 42 -4.23 -11.07 -12.45
CA GLY A 42 -3.53 -9.78 -12.28
C GLY A 42 -4.35 -8.52 -12.57
N LEU A 43 -5.55 -8.62 -13.16
CA LEU A 43 -6.38 -7.44 -13.50
C LEU A 43 -6.77 -6.63 -12.26
N HIS A 44 -7.06 -7.32 -11.15
CA HIS A 44 -7.41 -6.69 -9.88
C HIS A 44 -6.22 -5.94 -9.26
N THR A 45 -4.99 -6.42 -9.47
CA THR A 45 -3.76 -5.73 -9.05
C THR A 45 -3.52 -4.48 -9.89
N LEU A 46 -3.74 -4.56 -11.20
CA LEU A 46 -3.67 -3.39 -12.09
C LEU A 46 -4.72 -2.33 -11.71
N ALA A 47 -5.94 -2.76 -11.40
CA ALA A 47 -6.99 -1.86 -10.94
C ALA A 47 -6.65 -1.21 -9.59
N ALA A 48 -6.07 -1.97 -8.66
CA ALA A 48 -5.56 -1.43 -7.40
C ALA A 48 -4.49 -0.36 -7.64
N LEU A 49 -3.53 -0.62 -8.54
CA LEU A 49 -2.49 0.32 -8.93
C LEU A 49 -3.09 1.60 -9.51
N LEU A 50 -3.92 1.50 -10.54
CA LEU A 50 -4.52 2.66 -11.20
C LEU A 50 -5.41 3.46 -10.24
N GLY A 51 -6.21 2.78 -9.41
CA GLY A 51 -7.03 3.45 -8.40
C GLY A 51 -6.18 4.21 -7.38
N LEU A 52 -5.08 3.63 -6.92
CA LEU A 52 -4.15 4.27 -5.99
C LEU A 52 -3.49 5.50 -6.63
N VAL A 53 -3.05 5.40 -7.89
CA VAL A 53 -2.51 6.52 -8.67
C VAL A 53 -3.51 7.67 -8.75
N LEU A 54 -4.77 7.39 -9.07
CA LEU A 54 -5.82 8.40 -9.16
C LEU A 54 -6.11 9.06 -7.81
N ILE A 55 -6.14 8.30 -6.72
CA ILE A 55 -6.33 8.83 -5.36
C ILE A 55 -5.18 9.78 -5.00
N ILE A 56 -3.93 9.38 -5.27
CA ILE A 56 -2.75 10.21 -5.01
C ILE A 56 -2.80 11.48 -5.85
N TYR A 57 -3.02 11.34 -7.16
CA TYR A 57 -3.05 12.47 -8.07
C TYR A 57 -4.10 13.50 -7.63
N ARG A 58 -5.30 13.03 -7.28
CA ARG A 58 -6.42 13.89 -6.87
C ARG A 58 -6.24 14.53 -5.49
N GLN A 59 -5.74 13.78 -4.50
CA GLN A 59 -5.68 14.25 -3.12
C GLN A 59 -4.31 14.84 -2.73
N GLY A 60 -3.23 14.24 -3.23
CA GLY A 60 -1.86 14.70 -3.00
C GLY A 60 -1.49 15.91 -3.86
N LYS A 61 -2.26 16.24 -4.91
CA LYS A 61 -1.94 17.35 -5.85
C LYS A 61 -0.50 17.25 -6.40
N VAL A 62 -0.01 16.03 -6.60
CA VAL A 62 1.29 15.75 -7.19
C VAL A 62 1.12 15.36 -8.66
N THR A 63 2.21 15.36 -9.43
CA THR A 63 2.16 14.97 -10.84
C THR A 63 1.72 13.51 -11.01
N LEU A 64 1.18 13.16 -12.18
CA LEU A 64 0.79 11.79 -12.50
C LEU A 64 1.99 10.83 -12.41
N GLY A 65 3.16 11.27 -12.88
CA GLY A 65 4.42 10.50 -12.79
C GLY A 65 4.79 10.18 -11.35
N THR A 66 4.83 11.19 -10.46
CA THR A 66 5.09 10.97 -9.03
C THR A 66 4.06 10.03 -8.39
N SER A 67 2.78 10.19 -8.74
CA SER A 67 1.70 9.32 -8.25
C SER A 67 1.91 7.86 -8.65
N PHE A 68 2.32 7.63 -9.90
CA PHE A 68 2.63 6.32 -10.45
C PHE A 68 3.83 5.67 -9.76
N TYR A 69 4.95 6.39 -9.65
CA TYR A 69 6.15 5.89 -8.98
C TYR A 69 5.87 5.50 -7.53
N VAL A 70 5.23 6.36 -6.75
CA VAL A 70 4.92 6.06 -5.34
C VAL A 70 3.97 4.87 -5.22
N SER A 71 2.95 4.78 -6.08
CA SER A 71 2.01 3.64 -6.07
C SER A 71 2.71 2.32 -6.37
N ILE A 72 3.58 2.29 -7.39
CA ILE A 72 4.38 1.10 -7.72
C ILE A 72 5.29 0.73 -6.56
N SER A 73 6.02 1.69 -5.98
CA SER A 73 6.92 1.41 -4.86
C SER A 73 6.17 0.80 -3.67
N VAL A 74 4.98 1.31 -3.34
CA VAL A 74 4.18 0.77 -2.24
C VAL A 74 3.62 -0.62 -2.55
N ILE A 75 3.16 -0.86 -3.79
CA ILE A 75 2.71 -2.20 -4.20
C ILE A 75 3.87 -3.20 -4.22
N PHE A 76 5.05 -2.78 -4.67
CA PHE A 76 6.25 -3.62 -4.63
C PHE A 76 6.61 -4.03 -3.19
N VAL A 77 6.60 -3.07 -2.26
CA VAL A 77 6.82 -3.35 -0.84
C VAL A 77 5.76 -4.31 -0.28
N LEU A 78 4.49 -4.14 -0.67
CA LEU A 78 3.44 -5.07 -0.28
C LEU A 78 3.72 -6.49 -0.78
N ILE A 79 4.11 -6.65 -2.06
CA ILE A 79 4.44 -7.97 -2.64
C ILE A 79 5.62 -8.61 -1.92
N CYS A 80 6.66 -7.83 -1.58
CA CYS A 80 7.79 -8.33 -0.79
C CYS A 80 7.33 -8.78 0.61
N ALA A 81 6.47 -8.00 1.28
CA ALA A 81 5.94 -8.34 2.59
C ALA A 81 5.05 -9.60 2.53
N GLU A 82 4.20 -9.71 1.52
CA GLU A 82 3.34 -10.87 1.30
C GLU A 82 4.16 -12.14 1.05
N THR A 83 5.14 -12.07 0.15
CA THR A 83 6.07 -13.19 -0.13
C THR A 83 6.82 -13.61 1.13
N PHE A 84 7.33 -12.64 1.90
CA PHE A 84 8.07 -12.93 3.14
C PHE A 84 7.18 -13.60 4.20
N VAL A 85 5.96 -13.09 4.39
CA VAL A 85 5.00 -13.66 5.34
C VAL A 85 4.58 -15.06 4.90
N HIS A 86 4.27 -15.26 3.62
CA HIS A 86 3.90 -16.55 3.07
C HIS A 86 4.99 -17.59 3.28
N PHE A 87 6.22 -17.27 2.89
CA PHE A 87 7.37 -18.16 3.06
C PHE A 87 7.64 -18.50 4.54
N THR A 88 7.45 -17.53 5.44
CA THR A 88 7.59 -17.75 6.88
C THR A 88 6.53 -18.70 7.41
N TYR A 89 5.27 -18.55 6.97
CA TYR A 89 4.19 -19.44 7.36
C TYR A 89 4.37 -20.85 6.82
N GLU A 90 4.74 -21.00 5.55
CA GLU A 90 5.01 -22.32 4.97
C GLU A 90 6.11 -23.07 5.73
N LYS A 91 7.15 -22.34 6.16
CA LYS A 91 8.25 -22.93 6.94
C LYS A 91 7.84 -23.35 8.36
N LEU A 92 6.88 -22.66 8.98
CA LEU A 92 6.44 -22.92 10.35
C LEU A 92 5.31 -23.96 10.43
N PHE A 93 4.37 -23.93 9.49
CA PHE A 93 3.13 -24.71 9.56
C PHE A 93 2.98 -25.74 8.43
N GLY A 94 3.91 -25.79 7.47
CA GLY A 94 3.82 -26.64 6.30
C GLY A 94 3.03 -25.99 5.16
N ASN A 95 2.66 -26.79 4.15
CA ASN A 95 2.07 -26.27 2.91
C ASN A 95 0.75 -25.53 3.17
N VAL A 96 0.71 -24.24 2.80
CA VAL A 96 -0.48 -23.40 2.94
C VAL A 96 -1.33 -23.55 1.68
N SER A 97 -2.47 -24.23 1.81
CA SER A 97 -3.43 -24.36 0.70
C SER A 97 -4.13 -23.03 0.42
N SER A 98 -4.40 -22.74 -0.86
CA SER A 98 -5.27 -21.64 -1.29
C SER A 98 -6.73 -21.79 -0.84
N GLU A 99 -7.13 -22.98 -0.41
CA GLU A 99 -8.50 -23.29 0.02
C GLU A 99 -8.76 -22.92 1.48
N ASP A 100 -7.70 -22.81 2.30
CA ASP A 100 -7.82 -22.48 3.73
C ASP A 100 -8.04 -20.99 3.95
N THR A 101 -9.30 -20.57 3.78
CA THR A 101 -9.74 -19.17 3.88
C THR A 101 -9.32 -18.53 5.21
N PHE A 102 -9.35 -19.28 6.32
CA PHE A 102 -8.92 -18.79 7.63
C PHE A 102 -7.43 -18.45 7.66
N LEU A 103 -6.60 -19.31 7.05
CA LEU A 103 -5.16 -19.14 7.03
C LEU A 103 -4.76 -17.95 6.13
N TRP A 104 -5.48 -17.73 5.04
CA TRP A 104 -5.36 -16.53 4.21
C TRP A 104 -5.70 -15.23 4.95
N VAL A 105 -6.72 -15.25 5.81
CA VAL A 105 -7.02 -14.10 6.67
C VAL A 105 -5.88 -13.86 7.67
N MET A 106 -5.32 -14.93 8.26
CA MET A 106 -4.17 -14.81 9.17
C MET A 106 -2.91 -14.27 8.47
N LEU A 107 -2.64 -14.69 7.23
CA LEU A 107 -1.57 -14.13 6.38
C LEU A 107 -1.79 -12.64 6.07
N GLY A 108 -3.04 -12.19 6.05
CA GLY A 108 -3.46 -10.79 5.87
C GLY A 108 -2.97 -9.82 6.96
N TRP A 109 -2.86 -10.28 8.21
CA TRP A 109 -2.58 -9.38 9.33
C TRP A 109 -1.10 -8.94 9.42
N PRO A 110 -0.11 -9.85 9.31
CA PRO A 110 1.30 -9.47 9.36
C PRO A 110 1.68 -8.44 8.29
N GLN A 111 1.20 -8.61 7.04
CA GLN A 111 1.45 -7.66 5.97
C GLN A 111 0.87 -6.26 6.28
N ILE A 112 -0.33 -6.17 6.89
CA ILE A 112 -0.93 -4.89 7.31
C ILE A 112 -0.04 -4.21 8.37
N ILE A 113 0.43 -4.98 9.36
CA ILE A 113 1.30 -4.46 10.43
C ILE A 113 2.60 -3.91 9.83
N ILE A 114 3.25 -4.66 8.94
CA ILE A 114 4.47 -4.23 8.25
C ILE A 114 4.25 -2.90 7.53
N MET A 115 3.16 -2.77 6.76
CA MET A 115 2.86 -1.56 6.00
C MET A 115 2.60 -0.33 6.90
N VAL A 116 1.88 -0.52 8.01
CA VAL A 116 1.60 0.54 8.97
C VAL A 116 2.87 0.96 9.72
N CYS A 117 3.69 0.01 10.17
CA CYS A 117 4.97 0.28 10.81
C CYS A 117 5.90 1.06 9.87
N LEU A 118 6.00 0.64 8.60
CA LEU A 118 6.79 1.36 7.59
C LEU A 118 6.28 2.79 7.40
N ALA A 119 4.97 2.99 7.30
CA ALA A 119 4.38 4.33 7.17
C ALA A 119 4.75 5.23 8.37
N PHE A 120 4.67 4.71 9.60
CA PHE A 120 5.10 5.44 10.79
C PHE A 120 6.58 5.77 10.80
N ILE A 121 7.44 4.82 10.42
CA ILE A 121 8.89 5.03 10.34
C ILE A 121 9.22 6.12 9.32
N ILE A 122 8.59 6.08 8.15
CA ILE A 122 8.77 7.08 7.09
C ILE A 122 8.34 8.46 7.59
N GLN A 123 7.17 8.56 8.21
CA GLN A 123 6.62 9.82 8.68
C GLN A 123 7.42 10.43 9.85
N LYS A 124 7.88 9.59 10.79
CA LYS A 124 8.53 10.06 12.03
C LYS A 124 10.03 10.25 11.89
N TYR A 125 10.72 9.43 11.11
CA TYR A 125 12.19 9.41 11.09
C TYR A 125 12.75 9.78 9.72
N ILE A 126 12.32 9.13 8.63
CA ILE A 126 12.97 9.28 7.33
C ILE A 126 12.71 10.67 6.74
N ARG A 127 11.44 11.07 6.66
CA ARG A 127 11.06 12.33 6.04
C ARG A 127 11.63 13.57 6.74
N PRO A 128 11.53 13.74 8.08
CA PRO A 128 12.13 14.91 8.73
C PRO A 128 13.64 14.96 8.56
N THR A 129 14.33 13.80 8.54
CA THR A 129 15.78 13.75 8.29
C THR A 129 16.12 14.18 6.86
N PHE A 130 15.36 13.71 5.86
CA PHE A 130 15.54 14.11 4.48
C PHE A 130 15.30 15.61 4.27
N LEU A 131 14.21 16.15 4.84
CA LEU A 131 13.89 17.57 4.76
C LEU A 131 14.89 18.46 5.51
N ALA A 132 15.48 17.96 6.62
CA ALA A 132 16.53 18.67 7.34
C ALA A 132 17.85 18.72 6.57
N ASN A 133 18.14 17.68 5.78
CA ASN A 133 19.35 17.59 4.94
C ASN A 133 19.19 18.29 3.57
N CYS A 134 17.96 18.52 3.12
CA CYS A 134 17.68 19.33 1.93
C CYS A 134 17.85 20.82 2.26
N ASN A 135 19.01 21.36 1.87
CA ASN A 135 19.28 22.79 1.96
C ASN A 135 18.25 23.58 1.14
N LYS A 136 17.75 24.70 1.69
CA LYS A 136 16.56 25.47 1.23
C LYS A 136 16.52 25.90 -0.25
N LYS A 137 17.56 25.68 -1.05
CA LYS A 137 17.68 26.16 -2.43
C LYS A 137 17.39 25.10 -3.51
N ASP A 138 17.37 23.81 -3.18
CA ASP A 138 17.36 22.73 -4.19
C ASP A 138 16.09 21.85 -4.17
N CYS A 139 14.97 22.33 -3.61
CA CYS A 139 13.76 21.51 -3.39
C CYS A 139 12.48 22.01 -4.07
N LEU A 140 12.59 22.74 -5.18
CA LEU A 140 11.48 23.03 -6.08
C LEU A 140 11.86 22.75 -7.53
#